data_AF-A0A498LWE9-F1
#
_entry.id   AF-A0A498LWE9-F1
#
_cell.length_a   1.000
_cell.length_b   1.000
_cell.length_c   1.000
_cell.angle_alpha   90.00
_cell.angle_beta   90.00
_cell.angle_gamma   90.00
#
_symmetry.space_group_name_H-M   'P 1'
#
loop_
_entity.id
_entity.type
_entity.pdbx_description
1 polymer ?
#
loop_
_entity_poly.entity_id
_entity_poly.type
_entity_poly.pdbx_seq_one_letter_code
_entity_poly.pdbx_strand_id
1 'polypeptide(L)'
;MLWGQLFKKFILDQNDLDLEIPCFAIQDQMEKPPLPNDENGSVLAESRSGMALVLADEEGSSGADVQEDDRPAWDSKLQYVLAQVGFSVGLGNVWRFPYLCHQNGGGAFMLLYVMLLLIIGVPLFFMELAAGQSIRQGSIGVWKHISPRLAGIGYSSCMVCFFVALYYNVIIAWSLFYMGNSFQYPLPWEQCPVDMISNQTVKECAASSPTSYFWFRKALDISDSIDQSGEFNPIMTGCLLAAWAIVCLAMIKGIKSSAKVMYFSSVFPYAVLICFLIRGLMLDGAIEGIKYMFYPKLEIWGEVQVWRQAATQVFFALGLGYGSVIAYSSYNPVHNNCHRDAIMVSGINFMTSVLASLVVFVVLGFRAKNIALDCVATNVARLAGMATTGSSQQWWPWFNMSDPKSVALQDYREWYNHYGSLLGSNITDCDLEREMSKGVEGTGLAFIAFTEAMALFPASPFWSTLFFLMLLNLGLSTMFGTMQGILTPLMDNFRVLGRHKTMLTVCSCILGFFIGLLFTQRSGNYFVTMFDDYSATLPLIVVVIFETVSVAWIYSADRFLDDVEVMLHWRPPVVYHYLWKYVCLFGMVGLLAASLLRMVFKRPTYTAWNHTTVLYTLK
;
A
#
# COMPACT_ATOMS: atom_id res chain seq x y z
N MET A 1 -25.09 13.62 5.18
CA MET A 1 -25.21 14.72 6.18
C MET A 1 -25.20 14.22 7.63
N LEU A 2 -26.06 13.26 8.03
CA LEU A 2 -26.15 12.77 9.42
C LEU A 2 -24.88 12.05 9.94
N TRP A 3 -24.23 11.26 9.08
CA TRP A 3 -23.04 10.48 9.44
C TRP A 3 -21.78 11.33 9.67
N GLY A 4 -21.61 12.40 8.89
CA GLY A 4 -20.51 13.36 9.10
C GLY A 4 -20.66 14.15 10.41
N GLN A 5 -21.89 14.39 10.87
CA GLN A 5 -22.15 15.05 12.15
C GLN A 5 -21.98 14.10 13.35
N LEU A 6 -22.36 12.82 13.21
CA LEU A 6 -22.10 11.79 14.23
C LEU A 6 -20.59 11.55 14.42
N PHE A 7 -19.81 11.56 13.34
CA PHE A 7 -18.36 11.41 13.41
C PHE A 7 -17.68 12.65 14.04
N LYS A 8 -18.18 13.86 13.74
CA LYS A 8 -17.72 15.11 14.37
C LYS A 8 -17.98 15.12 15.88
N LYS A 9 -19.09 14.51 16.32
CA LYS A 9 -19.44 14.38 17.75
C LYS A 9 -18.53 13.37 18.47
N PHE A 10 -18.15 12.28 17.81
CA PHE A 10 -17.25 11.28 18.38
C PHE A 10 -15.82 11.80 18.61
N ILE A 11 -15.38 12.81 17.84
CA ILE A 11 -14.07 13.46 18.02
C ILE A 11 -14.09 14.55 19.10
N LEU A 12 -15.25 15.15 19.41
CA LEU A 12 -15.36 16.29 20.32
C LEU A 12 -15.67 15.91 21.79
N ASP A 13 -16.17 14.71 22.07
CA ASP A 13 -16.55 14.26 23.43
C ASP A 13 -15.41 13.53 24.18
N GLN A 14 -14.14 13.72 23.79
CA GLN A 14 -12.99 13.03 24.43
C GLN A 14 -12.43 13.75 25.68
N ASN A 15 -13.12 14.78 26.18
CA ASN A 15 -12.80 15.47 27.43
C ASN A 15 -13.95 15.28 28.44
N ASP A 16 -13.88 14.20 29.20
CA ASP A 16 -14.44 14.01 30.54
C ASP A 16 -14.83 12.53 30.72
N LEU A 17 -13.91 11.74 31.28
CA LEU A 17 -14.20 10.50 31.98
C LEU A 17 -12.98 10.13 32.83
N ASP A 18 -12.87 10.79 33.98
CA ASP A 18 -12.10 10.28 35.12
C ASP A 18 -12.81 9.01 35.63
N LEU A 19 -12.14 7.85 35.49
CA LEU A 19 -12.52 6.64 36.21
C LEU A 19 -11.28 6.05 36.87
N GLU A 20 -11.24 6.19 38.20
CA GLU A 20 -10.34 5.46 39.09
C GLU A 20 -10.60 3.95 38.95
N ILE A 21 -9.55 3.16 38.69
CA ILE A 21 -9.60 1.69 38.71
C ILE A 21 -8.75 1.21 39.90
N PRO A 22 -9.33 0.52 40.90
CA PRO A 22 -8.56 -0.06 41.99
C PRO A 22 -7.84 -1.34 41.55
N CYS A 23 -6.57 -1.48 41.95
CA CYS A 23 -5.81 -2.72 41.82
C CYS A 23 -6.46 -3.86 42.62
N PHE A 24 -6.86 -4.93 41.94
CA PHE A 24 -7.11 -6.23 42.57
C PHE A 24 -6.13 -7.27 42.03
N ALA A 25 -5.32 -7.80 42.94
CA ALA A 25 -4.55 -9.02 42.72
C ALA A 25 -5.50 -10.22 42.62
N ILE A 26 -5.34 -11.07 41.60
CA ILE A 26 -6.03 -12.36 41.54
C ILE A 26 -5.04 -13.46 41.12
N GLN A 27 -5.10 -14.50 41.95
CA GLN A 27 -4.30 -15.70 42.06
C GLN A 27 -4.56 -16.70 40.92
N ASP A 28 -3.55 -17.55 40.68
CA ASP A 28 -3.53 -18.70 39.78
C ASP A 28 -4.78 -19.59 39.83
N GLN A 29 -5.07 -20.20 38.66
CA GLN A 29 -5.57 -21.57 38.40
C GLN A 29 -6.57 -21.56 37.23
N MET A 30 -6.14 -21.95 36.02
CA MET A 30 -7.06 -22.43 34.98
C MET A 30 -6.46 -23.59 34.20
N GLU A 31 -7.12 -24.74 34.37
CA GLU A 31 -6.91 -26.01 33.68
C GLU A 31 -7.20 -25.93 32.17
N LYS A 32 -6.47 -26.78 31.46
CA LYS A 32 -6.44 -27.04 30.02
C LYS A 32 -7.72 -27.74 29.52
N PRO A 33 -8.28 -27.42 28.34
CA PRO A 33 -9.00 -28.40 27.53
C PRO A 33 -7.99 -29.18 26.67
N PRO A 34 -8.02 -30.51 26.63
CA PRO A 34 -7.08 -31.30 25.85
C PRO A 34 -7.37 -31.23 24.34
N LEU A 35 -6.30 -31.20 23.54
CA LEU A 35 -6.30 -31.51 22.10
C LEU A 35 -6.59 -33.01 21.91
N PRO A 36 -7.20 -33.44 20.79
CA PRO A 36 -7.40 -34.86 20.51
C PRO A 36 -6.04 -35.51 20.21
N ASN A 37 -5.64 -36.48 21.03
CA ASN A 37 -4.52 -37.38 20.78
C ASN A 37 -5.08 -38.68 20.18
N ASP A 38 -4.64 -39.01 18.97
CA ASP A 38 -4.64 -40.39 18.47
C ASP A 38 -3.37 -41.08 18.96
N GLU A 39 -3.47 -41.78 20.09
CA GLU A 39 -2.51 -42.82 20.47
C GLU A 39 -3.25 -44.15 20.62
N ASN A 40 -2.96 -45.09 19.72
CA ASN A 40 -3.02 -46.51 20.04
C ASN A 40 -1.76 -47.16 19.45
N GLY A 41 -0.80 -47.46 20.33
CA GLY A 41 0.46 -48.10 19.99
C GLY A 41 0.36 -49.63 19.94
N SER A 42 0.94 -50.17 18.86
CA SER A 42 1.76 -51.39 18.77
C SER A 42 1.23 -52.76 19.23
N VAL A 43 1.10 -53.68 18.26
CA VAL A 43 1.52 -55.10 18.41
C VAL A 43 2.30 -55.52 17.16
N LEU A 44 3.43 -56.20 17.39
CA LEU A 44 4.40 -56.76 16.42
C LEU A 44 3.83 -57.92 15.59
N ALA A 45 4.20 -58.01 14.29
CA ALA A 45 4.91 -59.15 13.67
C ALA A 45 4.67 -59.29 12.13
N GLU A 46 5.80 -59.44 11.41
CA GLU A 46 6.05 -60.24 10.19
C GLU A 46 5.29 -60.05 8.85
N SER A 47 6.05 -59.53 7.87
CA SER A 47 6.41 -60.20 6.59
C SER A 47 5.31 -60.84 5.70
N ARG A 48 4.94 -60.19 4.59
CA ARG A 48 5.13 -60.65 3.19
C ARG A 48 4.30 -59.88 2.15
N SER A 49 5.02 -59.52 1.08
CA SER A 49 4.62 -59.41 -0.34
C SER A 49 3.22 -59.91 -0.77
N GLY A 50 2.54 -59.11 -1.61
CA GLY A 50 1.85 -59.63 -2.80
C GLY A 50 0.38 -59.22 -3.02
N MET A 51 0.17 -58.54 -4.15
CA MET A 51 -0.92 -58.72 -5.13
C MET A 51 -2.38 -58.35 -4.78
N ALA A 52 -2.96 -57.59 -5.70
CA ALA A 52 -4.36 -57.20 -5.79
C ALA A 52 -5.35 -58.38 -5.82
N LEU A 53 -6.53 -58.19 -5.23
CA LEU A 53 -7.77 -58.82 -5.70
C LEU A 53 -9.01 -57.99 -5.32
N VAL A 54 -9.82 -57.71 -6.33
CA VAL A 54 -11.17 -57.13 -6.28
C VAL A 54 -12.17 -58.20 -5.85
N LEU A 55 -13.11 -57.90 -4.94
CA LEU A 55 -14.50 -58.38 -4.98
C LEU A 55 -15.41 -57.41 -4.20
N ALA A 56 -16.62 -57.21 -4.73
CA ALA A 56 -17.68 -56.31 -4.26
C ALA A 56 -18.79 -57.07 -3.46
N ASP A 57 -19.76 -56.28 -2.97
CA ASP A 57 -21.09 -56.58 -2.36
C ASP A 57 -21.16 -56.71 -0.82
N GLU A 58 -22.18 -56.21 -0.11
CA GLU A 58 -23.30 -55.28 -0.34
C GLU A 58 -23.80 -54.80 1.05
N GLU A 59 -24.28 -53.57 1.09
CA GLU A 59 -25.26 -52.90 1.97
C GLU A 59 -25.40 -53.15 3.50
N GLY A 60 -25.39 -52.03 4.25
CA GLY A 60 -26.37 -51.79 5.33
C GLY A 60 -25.86 -51.34 6.70
N SER A 61 -25.58 -50.05 6.91
CA SER A 61 -25.97 -49.36 8.15
C SER A 61 -25.81 -47.84 8.02
N SER A 62 -26.90 -47.13 8.26
CA SER A 62 -27.02 -45.68 8.34
C SER A 62 -26.22 -45.13 9.53
N GLY A 63 -24.99 -44.70 9.27
CA GLY A 63 -24.30 -43.68 10.06
C GLY A 63 -24.41 -42.36 9.32
N ALA A 64 -25.13 -41.40 9.88
CA ALA A 64 -24.96 -40.01 9.47
C ALA A 64 -23.55 -39.58 9.88
N ASP A 65 -22.58 -39.78 8.99
CA ASP A 65 -21.28 -39.14 9.11
C ASP A 65 -21.54 -37.63 9.20
N VAL A 66 -21.27 -37.08 10.39
CA VAL A 66 -20.94 -35.67 10.51
C VAL A 66 -19.68 -35.51 9.69
N GLN A 67 -19.85 -35.16 8.42
CA GLN A 67 -18.76 -34.74 7.56
C GLN A 67 -18.19 -33.50 8.24
N GLU A 68 -17.11 -33.67 9.02
CA GLU A 68 -16.27 -32.55 9.41
C GLU A 68 -15.88 -31.87 8.09
N ASP A 69 -16.48 -30.72 7.82
CA ASP A 69 -16.21 -29.94 6.62
C ASP A 69 -14.75 -29.51 6.71
N ASP A 70 -13.88 -30.34 6.14
CA ASP A 70 -12.43 -30.16 6.16
C ASP A 70 -12.11 -28.77 5.59
N ARG A 71 -11.40 -27.97 6.39
CA ARG A 71 -11.13 -26.57 6.05
C ARG A 71 -10.43 -26.52 4.68
N PRO A 72 -10.86 -25.66 3.75
CA PRO A 72 -10.33 -25.66 2.39
C PRO A 72 -8.81 -25.40 2.40
N ALA A 73 -8.03 -26.34 1.87
CA ALA A 73 -6.58 -26.19 1.73
C ALA A 73 -6.21 -25.49 0.41
N TRP A 74 -4.98 -24.99 0.35
CA TRP A 74 -4.36 -24.55 -0.90
C TRP A 74 -4.09 -25.72 -1.84
N ASP A 75 -4.33 -25.55 -3.14
CA ASP A 75 -4.09 -26.60 -4.15
C ASP A 75 -2.59 -26.87 -4.33
N SER A 76 -1.74 -25.85 -4.10
CA SER A 76 -0.29 -26.00 -4.14
C SER A 76 0.44 -24.97 -3.27
N LYS A 77 1.69 -25.28 -2.93
CA LYS A 77 2.57 -24.35 -2.20
C LYS A 77 2.81 -23.04 -2.96
N LEU A 78 2.95 -23.11 -4.29
CA LEU A 78 3.14 -21.94 -5.15
C LEU A 78 1.92 -21.00 -5.08
N GLN A 79 0.71 -21.56 -5.06
CA GLN A 79 -0.52 -20.80 -4.95
C GLN A 79 -0.57 -19.99 -3.65
N TYR A 80 -0.21 -20.61 -2.52
CA TYR A 80 -0.11 -19.94 -1.22
C TYR A 80 0.94 -18.80 -1.26
N VAL A 81 2.13 -19.07 -1.79
CA VAL A 81 3.20 -18.07 -1.86
C VAL A 81 2.80 -16.89 -2.74
N LEU A 82 2.18 -17.14 -3.91
CA LEU A 82 1.70 -16.07 -4.79
C LEU A 82 0.54 -15.27 -4.19
N ALA A 83 -0.30 -15.89 -3.36
CA ALA A 83 -1.34 -15.20 -2.62
C ALA A 83 -0.74 -14.28 -1.55
N GLN A 84 0.21 -14.80 -0.77
CA GLN A 84 0.88 -14.03 0.28
C GLN A 84 1.72 -12.89 -0.30
N VAL A 85 2.45 -13.14 -1.39
CA VAL A 85 3.19 -12.11 -2.14
C VAL A 85 2.22 -11.11 -2.76
N GLY A 86 1.11 -11.54 -3.37
CA GLY A 86 0.12 -10.63 -3.96
C GLY A 86 -0.57 -9.74 -2.94
N PHE A 87 -0.77 -10.21 -1.71
CA PHE A 87 -1.29 -9.38 -0.62
C PHE A 87 -0.25 -8.39 -0.10
N SER A 88 0.98 -8.86 0.13
CA SER A 88 2.07 -8.04 0.70
C SER A 88 2.58 -7.00 -0.33
N VAL A 89 2.65 -7.39 -1.60
CA VAL A 89 3.04 -6.52 -2.72
C VAL A 89 1.80 -5.85 -3.27
N GLY A 90 1.57 -4.63 -2.82
CA GLY A 90 0.40 -3.84 -3.21
C GLY A 90 0.75 -2.53 -3.88
N LEU A 91 -0.28 -1.70 -3.99
CA LEU A 91 -0.20 -0.33 -4.49
C LEU A 91 0.83 0.53 -3.72
N GLY A 92 1.01 0.25 -2.42
CA GLY A 92 1.97 0.93 -1.57
C GLY A 92 3.44 0.77 -2.02
N ASN A 93 3.80 -0.35 -2.65
CA ASN A 93 5.15 -0.55 -3.17
C ASN A 93 5.44 0.31 -4.40
N VAL A 94 4.41 0.66 -5.18
CA VAL A 94 4.55 1.36 -6.47
C VAL A 94 4.56 2.88 -6.32
N TRP A 95 3.81 3.45 -5.39
CA TRP A 95 3.82 4.90 -5.19
C TRP A 95 4.27 5.36 -3.81
N ARG A 96 3.89 4.66 -2.73
CA ARG A 96 4.12 5.15 -1.36
C ARG A 96 5.58 4.96 -0.98
N PHE A 97 6.14 3.78 -1.22
CA PHE A 97 7.55 3.51 -0.92
C PHE A 97 8.51 4.42 -1.71
N PRO A 98 8.37 4.60 -3.04
CA PRO A 98 9.22 5.50 -3.80
C PRO A 98 9.07 6.96 -3.36
N TYR A 99 7.86 7.39 -3.03
CA TYR A 99 7.59 8.71 -2.48
C TYR A 99 8.29 8.93 -1.12
N LEU A 100 8.16 7.99 -0.19
CA LEU A 100 8.83 8.07 1.12
C LEU A 100 10.35 8.00 0.98
N CYS A 101 10.85 7.19 0.04
CA CYS A 101 12.26 7.15 -0.30
C CYS A 101 12.73 8.51 -0.83
N HIS A 102 11.96 9.13 -1.72
CA HIS A 102 12.26 10.43 -2.32
C HIS A 102 12.31 11.57 -1.30
N GLN A 103 11.32 11.64 -0.40
CA GLN A 103 11.24 12.68 0.62
C GLN A 103 12.25 12.51 1.75
N ASN A 104 12.57 11.27 2.14
CA ASN A 104 13.39 10.99 3.31
C ASN A 104 14.85 10.66 2.97
N GLY A 105 15.44 11.37 2.01
CA GLY A 105 16.88 11.28 1.75
C GLY A 105 17.33 10.07 0.94
N GLY A 106 16.46 9.51 0.09
CA GLY A 106 16.80 8.48 -0.88
C GLY A 106 17.37 7.23 -0.22
N GLY A 107 18.67 6.99 -0.48
CA GLY A 107 19.39 5.82 0.02
C GLY A 107 19.40 5.72 1.55
N ALA A 108 19.32 6.85 2.26
CA ALA A 108 19.25 6.88 3.72
C ALA A 108 17.95 6.25 4.24
N PHE A 109 16.82 6.49 3.57
CA PHE A 109 15.54 5.86 3.90
C PHE A 109 15.55 4.36 3.62
N MET A 110 16.14 3.92 2.49
CA MET A 110 16.19 2.50 2.16
C MET A 110 16.99 1.69 3.18
N LEU A 111 18.14 2.21 3.63
CA LEU A 111 18.96 1.55 4.64
C LEU A 111 18.17 1.42 5.96
N LEU A 112 17.51 2.49 6.37
CA LEU A 112 16.65 2.48 7.56
C LEU A 112 15.49 1.48 7.43
N TYR A 113 14.84 1.44 6.27
CA TYR A 113 13.77 0.49 5.99
C TYR A 113 14.24 -0.96 6.11
N VAL A 114 15.41 -1.30 5.55
CA VAL A 114 15.99 -2.66 5.66
C VAL A 114 16.28 -3.01 7.11
N MET A 115 16.83 -2.08 7.88
CA MET A 115 17.08 -2.28 9.31
C MET A 115 15.77 -2.60 10.06
N LEU A 116 14.72 -1.80 9.87
CA LEU A 116 13.43 -2.01 10.53
C LEU A 116 12.72 -3.26 10.03
N LEU A 117 12.84 -3.59 8.75
CA LEU A 117 12.29 -4.81 8.16
C LEU A 117 12.90 -6.05 8.81
N LEU A 118 14.22 -6.10 8.99
CA LEU A 118 14.90 -7.27 9.57
C LEU A 118 14.69 -7.40 11.08
N ILE A 119 14.69 -6.28 11.81
CA ILE A 119 14.64 -6.28 13.28
C ILE A 119 13.19 -6.37 13.79
N ILE A 120 12.23 -5.75 13.10
CA ILE A 120 10.83 -5.66 13.55
C ILE A 120 9.90 -6.39 12.58
N GLY A 121 9.98 -6.11 11.28
CA GLY A 121 9.06 -6.64 10.28
C GLY A 121 9.04 -8.17 10.19
N VAL A 122 10.17 -8.79 9.86
CA VAL A 122 10.30 -10.24 9.67
C VAL A 122 9.92 -11.03 10.95
N PRO A 123 10.37 -10.64 12.15
CA PRO A 123 9.94 -11.32 13.38
C PRO A 123 8.43 -11.25 13.60
N LEU A 124 7.80 -10.09 13.46
CA LEU A 124 6.36 -9.96 13.65
C LEU A 124 5.56 -10.73 12.59
N PHE A 125 6.02 -10.68 11.34
CA PHE A 125 5.42 -11.44 10.24
C PHE A 125 5.49 -12.95 10.44
N PHE A 126 6.64 -13.43 10.92
CA PHE A 126 6.83 -14.84 11.27
C PHE A 126 5.89 -15.27 12.40
N MET A 127 5.70 -14.42 13.42
CA MET A 127 4.78 -14.69 14.54
C MET A 127 3.33 -14.83 14.06
N GLU A 128 2.83 -13.92 13.20
CA GLU A 128 1.47 -14.02 12.66
C GLU A 128 1.26 -15.27 11.79
N LEU A 129 2.24 -15.59 10.93
CA LEU A 129 2.20 -16.80 10.12
C LEU A 129 2.18 -18.07 10.97
N ALA A 130 3.02 -18.13 12.01
CA ALA A 130 3.07 -19.26 12.92
C ALA A 130 1.77 -19.40 13.74
N ALA A 131 1.23 -18.28 14.26
CA ALA A 131 -0.02 -18.29 15.02
C ALA A 131 -1.22 -18.73 14.19
N GLY A 132 -1.32 -18.29 12.93
CA GLY A 132 -2.38 -18.74 12.02
C GLY A 132 -2.25 -20.21 11.64
N GLN A 133 -1.03 -20.68 11.35
CA GLN A 133 -0.78 -22.07 10.94
C GLN A 133 -0.97 -23.07 12.10
N SER A 134 -0.60 -22.73 13.33
CA SER A 134 -0.71 -23.64 14.48
C SER A 134 -2.15 -23.82 14.95
N ILE A 135 -2.94 -22.73 15.02
CA ILE A 135 -4.31 -22.77 15.55
C ILE A 135 -5.34 -23.10 14.45
N ARG A 136 -5.01 -22.88 13.17
CA ARG A 136 -5.88 -23.12 12.01
C ARG A 136 -7.26 -22.46 12.11
N GLN A 137 -7.29 -21.23 12.62
CA GLN A 137 -8.48 -20.36 12.64
C GLN A 137 -8.13 -18.95 12.15
N GLY A 138 -9.13 -18.14 11.81
CA GLY A 138 -8.97 -16.72 11.56
C GLY A 138 -8.57 -15.92 12.82
N SER A 139 -8.21 -14.65 12.65
CA SER A 139 -7.66 -13.79 13.72
C SER A 139 -8.47 -13.80 15.02
N ILE A 140 -9.80 -13.66 14.97
CA ILE A 140 -10.67 -13.71 16.17
C ILE A 140 -10.53 -15.05 16.90
N GLY A 141 -10.45 -16.16 16.16
CA GLY A 141 -10.29 -17.50 16.73
C GLY A 141 -8.92 -17.71 17.38
N VAL A 142 -7.85 -17.27 16.70
CA VAL A 142 -6.46 -17.30 17.21
C VAL A 142 -6.35 -16.59 18.56
N TRP A 143 -6.82 -15.35 18.63
CA TRP A 143 -6.71 -14.56 19.86
C TRP A 143 -7.60 -15.10 20.99
N LYS A 144 -8.77 -15.64 20.65
CA LYS A 144 -9.68 -16.31 21.60
C LYS A 144 -9.09 -17.62 22.17
N HIS A 145 -8.35 -18.37 21.34
CA HIS A 145 -7.68 -19.60 21.76
C HIS A 145 -6.52 -19.31 22.74
N ILE A 146 -5.76 -18.24 22.50
CA ILE A 146 -4.70 -17.80 23.44
C ILE A 146 -5.30 -17.35 24.77
N SER A 147 -6.32 -16.47 24.72
CA SER A 147 -7.10 -16.11 25.90
C SER A 147 -8.45 -15.52 25.49
N PRO A 148 -9.56 -15.95 26.11
CA PRO A 148 -10.90 -15.47 25.73
C PRO A 148 -11.08 -13.95 25.90
N ARG A 149 -10.28 -13.31 26.77
CA ARG A 149 -10.32 -11.85 26.98
C ARG A 149 -9.67 -11.06 25.84
N LEU A 150 -8.86 -11.71 24.99
CA LEU A 150 -8.11 -11.06 23.91
C LEU A 150 -8.83 -11.08 22.56
N ALA A 151 -10.07 -11.61 22.50
CA ALA A 151 -10.87 -11.65 21.27
C ALA A 151 -11.05 -10.27 20.60
N GLY A 152 -10.99 -9.17 21.38
CA GLY A 152 -11.05 -7.80 20.89
C GLY A 152 -9.97 -7.43 19.87
N ILE A 153 -8.81 -8.09 19.92
CA ILE A 153 -7.71 -7.90 18.95
C ILE A 153 -8.20 -8.28 17.55
N GLY A 154 -8.80 -9.47 17.40
CA GLY A 154 -9.29 -9.94 16.10
C GLY A 154 -10.45 -9.09 15.55
N TYR A 155 -11.35 -8.60 16.42
CA TYR A 155 -12.40 -7.66 16.00
C TYR A 155 -11.82 -6.33 15.52
N SER A 156 -10.77 -5.84 16.19
CA SER A 156 -10.06 -4.62 15.79
C SER A 156 -9.37 -4.80 14.43
N SER A 157 -8.68 -5.92 14.21
CA SER A 157 -8.08 -6.26 12.90
C SER A 157 -9.13 -6.30 11.78
N CYS A 158 -10.31 -6.88 12.05
CA CYS A 158 -11.41 -6.93 11.08
C CYS A 158 -11.94 -5.53 10.73
N MET A 159 -12.08 -4.64 11.72
CA MET A 159 -12.50 -3.25 11.50
C MET A 159 -11.48 -2.48 10.66
N VAL A 160 -10.20 -2.64 10.97
CA VAL A 160 -9.12 -2.00 10.20
C VAL A 160 -9.08 -2.51 8.76
N CYS A 161 -9.20 -3.82 8.54
CA CYS A 161 -9.31 -4.39 7.20
C CYS A 161 -10.51 -3.80 6.44
N PHE A 162 -11.64 -3.60 7.12
CA PHE A 162 -12.82 -2.99 6.51
C PHE A 162 -12.54 -1.55 6.05
N PHE A 163 -11.93 -0.71 6.90
CA PHE A 163 -11.56 0.65 6.49
C PHE A 163 -10.54 0.67 5.34
N VAL A 164 -9.54 -0.21 5.36
CA VAL A 164 -8.57 -0.30 4.27
C VAL A 164 -9.24 -0.75 2.97
N ALA A 165 -10.11 -1.75 3.03
CA ALA A 165 -10.84 -2.24 1.87
C ALA A 165 -11.71 -1.14 1.22
N LEU A 166 -12.29 -0.24 2.01
CA LEU A 166 -13.10 0.87 1.49
C LEU A 166 -12.29 1.80 0.57
N TYR A 167 -11.19 2.38 1.05
CA TYR A 167 -10.46 3.36 0.25
C TYR A 167 -9.54 2.71 -0.80
N TYR A 168 -9.00 1.51 -0.58
CA TYR A 168 -8.23 0.80 -1.60
C TYR A 168 -9.09 0.51 -2.84
N ASN A 169 -10.36 0.14 -2.65
CA ASN A 169 -11.23 -0.15 -3.77
C ASN A 169 -11.63 1.11 -4.57
N VAL A 170 -11.58 2.29 -3.93
CA VAL A 170 -11.71 3.58 -4.64
C VAL A 170 -10.52 3.79 -5.57
N ILE A 171 -9.31 3.42 -5.15
CA ILE A 171 -8.13 3.57 -6.01
C ILE A 171 -8.19 2.61 -7.19
N ILE A 172 -8.70 1.39 -7.00
CA ILE A 172 -9.01 0.45 -8.09
C ILE A 172 -10.03 1.08 -9.06
N ALA A 173 -11.05 1.76 -8.55
CA ALA A 173 -12.03 2.48 -9.38
C ALA A 173 -11.36 3.59 -10.22
N TRP A 174 -10.42 4.35 -9.64
CA TRP A 174 -9.64 5.33 -10.39
C TRP A 174 -8.77 4.67 -11.47
N SER A 175 -8.13 3.53 -11.17
CA SER A 175 -7.39 2.77 -12.18
C SER A 175 -8.28 2.26 -13.32
N LEU A 176 -9.51 1.80 -13.03
CA LEU A 176 -10.48 1.42 -14.05
C LEU A 176 -10.87 2.60 -14.95
N PHE A 177 -11.09 3.78 -14.35
CA PHE A 177 -11.41 4.99 -15.10
C PHE A 177 -10.29 5.38 -16.07
N TYR A 178 -9.04 5.41 -15.60
CA TYR A 178 -7.90 5.74 -16.44
C TYR A 178 -7.62 4.68 -17.50
N MET A 179 -7.78 3.40 -17.16
CA MET A 179 -7.65 2.30 -18.12
C MET A 179 -8.68 2.44 -19.25
N GLY A 180 -9.95 2.73 -18.92
CA GLY A 180 -11.00 2.97 -19.93
C GLY A 180 -10.68 4.14 -20.86
N ASN A 181 -10.07 5.20 -20.32
CA ASN A 181 -9.64 6.37 -21.10
C ASN A 181 -8.32 6.19 -21.86
N SER A 182 -7.60 5.08 -21.64
CA SER A 182 -6.31 4.80 -22.30
C SER A 182 -6.46 4.21 -23.70
N PHE A 183 -7.67 3.78 -24.11
CA PHE A 183 -7.92 3.15 -25.42
C PHE A 183 -8.15 4.13 -26.58
N GLN A 184 -7.72 5.39 -26.45
CA GLN A 184 -7.87 6.43 -27.46
C GLN A 184 -6.55 7.14 -27.75
N TYR A 185 -6.42 7.68 -28.97
CA TYR A 185 -5.28 8.49 -29.41
C TYR A 185 -5.80 9.79 -30.05
N PRO A 186 -5.33 10.98 -29.62
CA PRO A 186 -4.39 11.25 -28.53
C PRO A 186 -4.97 10.94 -27.14
N LEU A 187 -4.11 10.87 -26.12
CA LEU A 187 -4.58 10.63 -24.74
C LEU A 187 -5.32 11.87 -24.19
N PRO A 188 -6.37 11.71 -23.35
CA PRO A 188 -7.16 12.85 -22.84
C PRO A 188 -6.39 13.86 -21.99
N TRP A 189 -5.27 13.44 -21.42
CA TRP A 189 -4.40 14.25 -20.55
C TRP A 189 -3.12 14.69 -21.26
N GLU A 190 -3.04 14.55 -22.59
CA GLU A 190 -1.88 14.96 -23.38
C GLU A 190 -1.87 16.47 -23.66
N GLN A 191 -3.05 17.06 -23.85
CA GLN A 191 -3.20 18.47 -24.24
C GLN A 191 -4.26 19.19 -23.40
N CYS A 192 -4.06 20.49 -23.19
CA CYS A 192 -5.06 21.33 -22.54
C CYS A 192 -6.26 21.55 -23.46
N PRO A 193 -7.50 21.47 -22.94
CA PRO A 193 -8.68 21.81 -23.72
C PRO A 193 -8.69 23.31 -24.05
N VAL A 194 -9.21 23.62 -25.23
CA VAL A 194 -9.48 25.00 -25.68
C VAL A 194 -10.92 25.34 -25.34
N ASP A 195 -11.14 26.51 -24.74
CA ASP A 195 -12.47 27.01 -24.48
C ASP A 195 -13.13 27.45 -25.81
N MET A 196 -14.32 26.92 -26.09
CA MET A 196 -15.02 27.12 -27.37
C MET A 196 -15.48 28.57 -27.58
N ILE A 197 -15.63 29.34 -26.49
CA ILE A 197 -16.12 30.72 -26.56
C ILE A 197 -14.96 31.70 -26.76
N SER A 198 -13.88 31.54 -26.01
CA SER A 198 -12.73 32.45 -26.03
C SER A 198 -11.64 32.02 -27.02
N ASN A 199 -11.73 30.82 -27.59
CA ASN A 199 -10.70 30.17 -28.42
C ASN A 199 -9.29 30.20 -27.79
N GLN A 200 -9.26 30.29 -26.45
CA GLN A 200 -8.05 30.30 -25.65
C GLN A 200 -7.97 29.02 -24.84
N THR A 201 -6.75 28.57 -24.55
CA THR A 201 -6.51 27.47 -23.62
C THR A 201 -7.09 27.80 -22.26
N VAL A 202 -7.77 26.85 -21.63
CA VAL A 202 -8.32 27.03 -20.28
C VAL A 202 -7.22 27.49 -19.33
N LYS A 203 -7.41 28.66 -18.69
CA LYS A 203 -6.39 29.31 -17.85
C LYS A 203 -5.87 28.42 -16.73
N GLU A 204 -6.76 27.63 -16.10
CA GLU A 204 -6.39 26.68 -15.05
C GLU A 204 -5.45 25.58 -15.56
N CYS A 205 -5.68 25.08 -16.78
CA CYS A 205 -4.82 24.07 -17.39
C CYS A 205 -3.47 24.65 -17.79
N ALA A 206 -3.45 25.86 -18.36
CA ALA A 206 -2.23 26.56 -18.75
C ALA A 206 -1.33 26.93 -17.56
N ALA A 207 -1.92 27.19 -16.39
CA ALA A 207 -1.18 27.52 -15.17
C ALA A 207 -0.66 26.29 -14.40
N SER A 208 -1.22 25.10 -14.66
CA SER A 208 -0.81 23.84 -14.03
C SER A 208 -0.17 22.90 -15.06
N SER A 209 -0.81 21.76 -15.33
CA SER A 209 -0.44 20.84 -16.39
C SER A 209 -1.69 20.15 -16.94
N PRO A 210 -1.67 19.67 -18.20
CA PRO A 210 -2.77 18.89 -18.77
C PRO A 210 -3.18 17.69 -17.90
N THR A 211 -2.20 17.01 -17.30
CA THR A 211 -2.41 15.86 -16.41
C THR A 211 -3.04 16.23 -15.08
N SER A 212 -2.57 17.32 -14.44
CA SER A 212 -3.16 17.83 -13.19
C SER A 212 -4.59 18.30 -13.41
N TYR A 213 -4.83 19.02 -14.50
CA TYR A 213 -6.17 19.45 -14.88
C TYR A 213 -7.09 18.25 -15.13
N PHE A 214 -6.63 17.24 -15.87
CA PHE A 214 -7.42 16.02 -16.09
C PHE A 214 -7.78 15.33 -14.78
N TRP A 215 -6.84 15.18 -13.85
CA TRP A 215 -7.09 14.56 -12.55
C TRP A 215 -8.10 15.35 -11.70
N PHE A 216 -7.84 16.63 -11.46
CA PHE A 216 -8.65 17.42 -10.53
C PHE A 216 -9.99 17.87 -11.11
N ARG A 217 -10.08 18.14 -12.42
CA ARG A 217 -11.30 18.67 -13.06
C ARG A 217 -12.11 17.62 -13.78
N LYS A 218 -11.47 16.74 -14.56
CA LYS A 218 -12.18 15.76 -15.39
C LYS A 218 -12.47 14.46 -14.64
N ALA A 219 -11.50 13.94 -13.89
CA ALA A 219 -11.66 12.69 -13.16
C ALA A 219 -12.43 12.91 -11.85
N LEU A 220 -11.92 13.76 -10.96
CA LEU A 220 -12.49 13.94 -9.62
C LEU A 220 -13.59 15.00 -9.54
N ASP A 221 -13.49 16.07 -10.35
CA ASP A 221 -14.30 17.28 -10.21
C ASP A 221 -14.23 17.84 -8.77
N ILE A 222 -13.01 18.09 -8.30
CA ILE A 222 -12.70 18.38 -6.90
C ILE A 222 -13.21 19.74 -6.43
N SER A 223 -13.72 19.81 -5.20
CA SER A 223 -14.12 21.05 -4.52
C SER A 223 -12.93 21.79 -3.88
N ASP A 224 -13.08 23.10 -3.62
CA ASP A 224 -12.07 23.93 -2.95
C ASP A 224 -11.85 23.58 -1.46
N SER A 225 -12.79 22.86 -0.84
CA SER A 225 -12.75 22.50 0.56
C SER A 225 -13.48 21.19 0.86
N ILE A 226 -13.13 20.57 1.98
CA ILE A 226 -13.76 19.32 2.45
C ILE A 226 -15.22 19.53 2.90
N ASP A 227 -15.53 20.71 3.43
CA ASP A 227 -16.88 21.05 3.93
C ASP A 227 -17.92 21.16 2.81
N GLN A 228 -17.48 21.46 1.60
CA GLN A 228 -18.34 21.53 0.42
C GLN A 228 -18.51 20.14 -0.18
N SER A 229 -19.38 19.33 0.43
CA SER A 229 -19.82 18.06 -0.15
C SER A 229 -20.72 18.34 -1.37
N GLY A 230 -20.19 18.11 -2.56
CA GLY A 230 -20.93 18.23 -3.82
C GLY A 230 -21.75 16.97 -4.16
N GLU A 231 -22.24 16.92 -5.39
CA GLU A 231 -22.92 15.76 -5.96
C GLU A 231 -21.97 14.56 -6.15
N PHE A 232 -22.53 13.36 -6.31
CA PHE A 232 -21.77 12.16 -6.64
C PHE A 232 -21.39 12.19 -8.12
N ASN A 233 -20.11 11.99 -8.41
CA ASN A 233 -19.65 11.86 -9.79
C ASN A 233 -20.16 10.51 -10.36
N PRO A 234 -21.04 10.51 -11.39
CA PRO A 234 -21.69 9.30 -11.87
C PRO A 234 -20.69 8.34 -12.54
N ILE A 235 -19.65 8.86 -13.19
CA ILE A 235 -18.62 8.05 -13.85
C ILE A 235 -17.79 7.33 -12.78
N MET A 236 -17.30 8.06 -11.76
CA MET A 236 -16.55 7.46 -10.65
C MET A 236 -17.39 6.44 -9.87
N THR A 237 -18.68 6.73 -9.69
CA THR A 237 -19.61 5.81 -9.02
C THR A 237 -19.80 4.52 -9.83
N GLY A 238 -19.90 4.61 -11.16
CA GLY A 238 -19.91 3.44 -12.04
C GLY A 238 -18.62 2.62 -11.95
N CYS A 239 -17.45 3.28 -11.94
CA CYS A 239 -16.16 2.61 -11.76
C CYS A 239 -16.05 1.92 -10.38
N LEU A 240 -16.56 2.54 -9.31
CA LEU A 240 -16.58 1.96 -7.97
C LEU A 240 -17.49 0.72 -7.89
N LEU A 241 -18.65 0.77 -8.55
CA LEU A 241 -19.53 -0.39 -8.67
C LEU A 241 -18.82 -1.54 -9.41
N ALA A 242 -18.15 -1.22 -10.51
CA ALA A 242 -17.36 -2.21 -11.26
C ALA A 242 -16.22 -2.80 -10.43
N ALA A 243 -15.50 -1.99 -9.65
CA ALA A 243 -14.44 -2.46 -8.77
C ALA A 243 -14.96 -3.44 -7.71
N TRP A 244 -16.04 -3.10 -7.00
CA TRP A 244 -16.67 -4.02 -6.02
C TRP A 244 -17.24 -5.28 -6.68
N ALA A 245 -17.80 -5.17 -7.90
CA ALA A 245 -18.29 -6.33 -8.65
C ALA A 245 -17.15 -7.29 -9.02
N ILE A 246 -16.00 -6.78 -9.49
CA ILE A 246 -14.82 -7.60 -9.81
C ILE A 246 -14.31 -8.32 -8.55
N VAL A 247 -14.19 -7.61 -7.43
CA VAL A 247 -13.77 -8.21 -6.15
C VAL A 247 -14.75 -9.29 -5.71
N CYS A 248 -16.05 -9.01 -5.77
CA CYS A 248 -17.11 -9.95 -5.40
C CYS A 248 -17.09 -11.22 -6.26
N LEU A 249 -16.99 -11.09 -7.59
CA LEU A 249 -16.93 -12.21 -8.52
C LEU A 249 -15.67 -13.07 -8.29
N ALA A 250 -14.51 -12.44 -8.10
CA ALA A 250 -13.26 -13.15 -7.83
C ALA A 250 -13.32 -13.95 -6.52
N MET A 251 -14.00 -13.41 -5.50
CA MET A 251 -14.09 -13.99 -4.16
C MET A 251 -15.32 -14.88 -3.93
N ILE A 252 -16.17 -15.10 -4.95
CA ILE A 252 -17.48 -15.75 -4.77
C ILE A 252 -17.40 -17.18 -4.22
N LYS A 253 -16.34 -17.94 -4.56
CA LYS A 253 -16.06 -19.28 -3.98
C LYS A 253 -14.96 -19.26 -2.91
N GLY A 254 -14.64 -18.09 -2.36
CA GLY A 254 -13.55 -17.89 -1.41
C GLY A 254 -12.17 -18.10 -2.04
N ILE A 255 -11.29 -18.80 -1.32
CA ILE A 255 -9.89 -19.00 -1.71
C ILE A 255 -9.75 -19.76 -3.03
N LYS A 256 -10.59 -20.78 -3.28
CA LYS A 256 -10.52 -21.59 -4.52
C LYS A 256 -10.72 -20.79 -5.81
N SER A 257 -11.47 -19.68 -5.76
CA SER A 257 -11.69 -18.80 -6.91
C SER A 257 -10.64 -17.69 -6.98
N SER A 258 -10.45 -16.97 -5.88
CA SER A 258 -9.50 -15.86 -5.80
C SER A 258 -8.07 -16.30 -6.12
N ALA A 259 -7.68 -17.49 -5.69
CA ALA A 259 -6.35 -18.02 -5.95
C ALA A 259 -6.06 -18.30 -7.43
N LYS A 260 -7.08 -18.57 -8.24
CA LYS A 260 -6.91 -18.70 -9.70
C LYS A 260 -6.63 -17.34 -10.35
N VAL A 261 -7.31 -16.30 -9.89
CA VAL A 261 -7.10 -14.93 -10.34
C VAL A 261 -5.72 -14.41 -9.92
N MET A 262 -5.28 -14.76 -8.70
CA MET A 262 -3.99 -14.34 -8.14
C MET A 262 -2.77 -14.81 -8.95
N TYR A 263 -2.84 -15.92 -9.68
CA TYR A 263 -1.74 -16.32 -10.56
C TYR A 263 -1.42 -15.24 -11.60
N PHE A 264 -2.45 -14.66 -12.22
CA PHE A 264 -2.27 -13.58 -13.17
C PHE A 264 -1.99 -12.25 -12.45
N SER A 265 -2.81 -11.90 -11.45
CA SER A 265 -2.73 -10.58 -10.81
C SER A 265 -1.46 -10.36 -9.99
N SER A 266 -0.83 -11.42 -9.46
CA SER A 266 0.45 -11.30 -8.74
C SER A 266 1.66 -11.32 -9.67
N VAL A 267 1.62 -12.00 -10.81
CA VAL A 267 2.78 -12.15 -11.72
C VAL A 267 2.85 -11.03 -12.75
N PHE A 268 1.70 -10.64 -13.31
CA PHE A 268 1.63 -9.63 -14.37
C PHE A 268 2.29 -8.29 -14.00
N PRO A 269 2.14 -7.76 -12.77
CA PRO A 269 2.82 -6.52 -12.37
C PRO A 269 4.35 -6.57 -12.49
N TYR A 270 4.98 -7.71 -12.23
CA TYR A 270 6.43 -7.86 -12.37
C TYR A 270 6.87 -7.75 -13.83
N ALA A 271 6.13 -8.37 -14.76
CA ALA A 271 6.40 -8.25 -16.18
C ALA A 271 6.31 -6.79 -16.64
N VAL A 272 5.29 -6.06 -16.18
CA VAL A 272 5.11 -4.63 -16.48
C VAL A 272 6.23 -3.78 -15.89
N LEU A 273 6.59 -3.96 -14.62
CA LEU A 273 7.68 -3.23 -13.99
C LEU A 273 9.02 -3.43 -14.72
N ILE A 274 9.32 -4.65 -15.17
CA ILE A 274 10.55 -4.93 -15.94
C ILE A 274 10.50 -4.22 -17.31
N CYS A 275 9.37 -4.26 -18.01
CA CYS A 275 9.20 -3.55 -19.29
C CYS A 275 9.39 -2.03 -19.12
N PHE A 276 8.80 -1.44 -18.07
CA PHE A 276 8.96 -0.02 -17.75
C PHE A 276 10.39 0.31 -17.33
N LEU A 277 11.08 -0.58 -16.61
CA LEU A 277 12.49 -0.37 -16.26
C LEU A 277 13.35 -0.32 -17.52
N ILE A 278 13.20 -1.28 -18.44
CA ILE A 278 13.94 -1.31 -19.70
C ILE A 278 13.66 -0.02 -20.50
N ARG A 279 12.38 0.34 -20.67
CA ARG A 279 12.00 1.56 -21.40
C ARG A 279 12.52 2.83 -20.74
N GLY A 280 12.46 2.88 -19.41
CA GLY A 280 12.89 4.00 -18.60
C GLY A 280 14.40 4.22 -18.69
N LEU A 281 15.20 3.15 -18.61
CA LEU A 281 16.66 3.21 -18.72
C LEU A 281 17.14 3.74 -20.07
N MET A 282 16.32 3.63 -21.11
CA MET A 282 16.59 4.20 -22.44
C MET A 282 16.24 5.70 -22.56
N LEU A 283 15.73 6.35 -21.50
CA LEU A 283 15.38 7.77 -21.51
C LEU A 283 16.56 8.65 -21.07
N ASP A 284 16.66 9.82 -21.70
CA ASP A 284 17.62 10.86 -21.30
C ASP A 284 17.22 11.47 -19.95
N GLY A 285 18.01 11.22 -18.90
CA GLY A 285 17.69 11.64 -17.53
C GLY A 285 17.53 10.49 -16.52
N ALA A 286 17.55 9.25 -17.00
CA ALA A 286 17.42 8.06 -16.15
C ALA A 286 18.51 7.97 -15.06
N ILE A 287 19.76 8.32 -15.42
CA ILE A 287 20.92 8.19 -14.52
C ILE A 287 20.81 9.18 -13.36
N GLU A 288 20.33 10.39 -13.62
CA GLU A 288 20.13 11.45 -12.64
C GLU A 288 19.09 11.01 -11.60
N GLY A 289 18.01 10.36 -12.03
CA GLY A 289 17.03 9.68 -11.18
C GLY A 289 17.65 8.61 -10.27
N ILE A 290 18.42 7.69 -10.84
CA ILE A 290 19.08 6.59 -10.11
C ILE A 290 20.10 7.13 -9.10
N LYS A 291 20.90 8.13 -9.49
CA LYS A 291 21.87 8.78 -8.60
C LYS A 291 21.17 9.38 -7.39
N TYR A 292 20.07 10.10 -7.59
CA TYR A 292 19.29 10.67 -6.49
C TYR A 292 18.71 9.58 -5.57
N MET A 293 18.22 8.47 -6.13
CA MET A 293 17.66 7.36 -5.35
C MET A 293 18.69 6.73 -4.41
N PHE A 294 19.91 6.47 -4.86
CA PHE A 294 20.92 5.78 -4.07
C PHE A 294 21.82 6.70 -3.23
N TYR A 295 21.80 8.01 -3.47
CA TYR A 295 22.60 8.96 -2.71
C TYR A 295 22.08 9.08 -1.26
N PRO A 296 22.86 8.68 -0.23
CA PRO A 296 22.35 8.62 1.14
C PRO A 296 22.56 9.94 1.88
N LYS A 297 21.48 10.70 2.13
CA LYS A 297 21.49 11.90 3.00
C LYS A 297 21.28 11.51 4.46
N LEU A 298 22.33 11.02 5.14
CA LEU A 298 22.25 10.44 6.51
C LEU A 298 21.84 11.43 7.60
N GLU A 299 21.99 12.73 7.38
CA GLU A 299 21.58 13.78 8.32
C GLU A 299 20.10 13.70 8.72
N ILE A 300 19.27 13.18 7.80
CA ILE A 300 17.82 13.03 7.95
C ILE A 300 17.44 12.00 9.03
N TRP A 301 18.36 11.11 9.44
CA TRP A 301 18.08 10.14 10.52
C TRP A 301 17.86 10.78 11.90
N GLY A 302 18.28 12.03 12.10
CA GLY A 302 17.96 12.80 13.30
C GLY A 302 16.47 13.11 13.44
N GLU A 303 15.69 13.01 12.36
CA GLU A 303 14.27 13.31 12.36
C GLU A 303 13.43 12.08 12.74
N VAL A 304 12.72 12.17 13.86
CA VAL A 304 11.80 11.11 14.34
C VAL A 304 10.71 10.76 13.30
N GLN A 305 10.37 11.69 12.40
CA GLN A 305 9.38 11.46 11.34
C GLN A 305 9.80 10.37 10.36
N VAL A 306 11.10 10.28 10.08
CA VAL A 306 11.66 9.35 9.09
C VAL A 306 11.58 7.93 9.60
N TRP A 307 11.90 7.72 10.89
CA TRP A 307 11.73 6.45 11.60
C TRP A 307 10.27 6.02 11.64
N ARG A 308 9.37 6.95 11.96
CA ARG A 308 7.92 6.68 11.98
C ARG A 308 7.42 6.24 10.61
N GLN A 309 7.74 6.98 9.55
CA GLN A 309 7.32 6.66 8.19
C GLN A 309 7.91 5.34 7.69
N ALA A 310 9.19 5.06 7.98
CA ALA A 310 9.83 3.80 7.62
C ALA A 310 9.18 2.59 8.32
N ALA A 311 8.91 2.69 9.62
CA ALA A 311 8.26 1.62 10.38
C ALA A 311 6.81 1.39 9.94
N THR A 312 6.04 2.47 9.76
CA THR A 312 4.69 2.39 9.20
C THR A 312 4.72 1.71 7.83
N GLN A 313 5.68 2.06 6.97
CA GLN A 313 5.82 1.42 5.66
C GLN A 313 6.09 -0.09 5.76
N VAL A 314 6.89 -0.55 6.74
CA VAL A 314 7.10 -2.00 6.99
C VAL A 314 5.77 -2.68 7.36
N PHE A 315 4.96 -2.06 8.22
CA PHE A 315 3.69 -2.65 8.66
C PHE A 315 2.67 -2.75 7.52
N PHE A 316 2.52 -1.67 6.73
CA PHE A 316 1.65 -1.69 5.56
C PHE A 316 2.16 -2.65 4.47
N ALA A 317 3.47 -2.73 4.24
CA ALA A 317 4.02 -3.57 3.16
C ALA A 317 4.02 -5.07 3.50
N LEU A 318 4.03 -5.46 4.76
CA LEU A 318 3.87 -6.87 5.16
C LEU A 318 2.43 -7.24 5.55
N GLY A 319 1.55 -6.24 5.70
CA GLY A 319 0.17 -6.43 6.13
C GLY A 319 0.05 -6.90 7.59
N LEU A 320 0.93 -6.41 8.48
CA LEU A 320 0.93 -6.77 9.90
C LEU A 320 -0.28 -6.18 10.63
N GLY A 321 -0.92 -6.98 11.49
CA GLY A 321 -2.10 -6.59 12.27
C GLY A 321 -3.42 -6.57 11.49
N TYR A 322 -3.39 -6.87 10.19
CA TYR A 322 -4.61 -7.00 9.37
C TYR A 322 -5.37 -8.28 9.72
N GLY A 323 -4.69 -9.32 10.20
CA GLY A 323 -5.27 -10.66 10.36
C GLY A 323 -5.41 -11.43 9.04
N SER A 324 -5.12 -10.81 7.89
CA SER A 324 -5.07 -11.46 6.57
C SER A 324 -3.93 -12.49 6.48
N VAL A 325 -2.77 -12.19 7.08
CA VAL A 325 -1.62 -13.10 7.14
C VAL A 325 -1.95 -14.35 7.97
N ILE A 326 -2.61 -14.15 9.11
CA ILE A 326 -3.15 -15.21 9.96
C ILE A 326 -4.18 -16.03 9.16
N ALA A 327 -5.11 -15.37 8.46
CA ALA A 327 -6.12 -16.05 7.65
C ALA A 327 -5.47 -16.93 6.57
N TYR A 328 -4.52 -16.43 5.78
CA TYR A 328 -3.87 -17.22 4.72
C TYR A 328 -3.05 -18.39 5.22
N SER A 329 -2.26 -18.19 6.28
CA SER A 329 -1.45 -19.26 6.88
C SER A 329 -2.30 -20.34 7.51
N SER A 330 -3.48 -20.01 8.02
CA SER A 330 -4.37 -20.96 8.68
C SER A 330 -4.97 -22.02 7.74
N TYR A 331 -4.91 -21.80 6.42
CA TYR A 331 -5.27 -22.80 5.40
C TYR A 331 -4.10 -23.71 4.98
N ASN A 332 -2.88 -23.47 5.47
CA ASN A 332 -1.75 -24.36 5.23
C ASN A 332 -1.82 -25.63 6.11
N PRO A 333 -1.14 -26.70 5.68
CA PRO A 333 -0.84 -27.84 6.55
C PRO A 333 -0.01 -27.42 7.76
N VAL A 334 -0.18 -28.12 8.88
CA VAL A 334 0.53 -27.83 10.14
C VAL A 334 2.04 -27.91 9.97
N HIS A 335 2.57 -28.92 9.29
CA HIS A 335 4.03 -29.13 9.13
C HIS A 335 4.68 -28.31 7.99
N ASN A 336 4.03 -27.25 7.53
CA ASN A 336 4.60 -26.37 6.51
C ASN A 336 5.68 -25.45 7.10
N ASN A 337 6.77 -25.20 6.36
CA ASN A 337 7.85 -24.34 6.86
C ASN A 337 7.52 -22.84 6.76
N CYS A 338 6.79 -22.32 7.75
CA CYS A 338 6.38 -20.91 7.78
C CYS A 338 7.54 -19.93 8.04
N HIS A 339 8.66 -20.38 8.63
CA HIS A 339 9.86 -19.54 8.82
C HIS A 339 10.52 -19.18 7.48
N ARG A 340 10.68 -20.18 6.61
CA ARG A 340 11.18 -19.96 5.24
C ARG A 340 10.22 -19.08 4.43
N ASP A 341 8.92 -19.28 4.59
CA ASP A 341 7.91 -18.44 3.94
C ASP A 341 8.00 -16.99 4.39
N ALA A 342 8.20 -16.75 5.69
CA ALA A 342 8.32 -15.41 6.26
C ALA A 342 9.51 -14.64 5.65
N ILE A 343 10.68 -15.28 5.58
CA ILE A 343 11.89 -14.68 4.99
C ILE A 343 11.71 -14.46 3.49
N MET A 344 11.18 -15.46 2.77
CA MET A 344 10.99 -15.39 1.32
C MET A 344 10.02 -14.28 0.92
N VAL A 345 8.84 -14.21 1.54
CA VAL A 345 7.82 -13.19 1.22
C VAL A 345 8.34 -11.80 1.57
N SER A 346 8.97 -11.63 2.73
CA SER A 346 9.53 -10.33 3.14
C SER A 346 10.65 -9.87 2.21
N GLY A 347 11.50 -10.81 1.77
CA GLY A 347 12.57 -10.55 0.80
C GLY A 347 12.04 -10.16 -0.58
N ILE A 348 11.04 -10.89 -1.10
CA ILE A 348 10.37 -10.56 -2.36
C ILE A 348 9.73 -9.17 -2.26
N ASN A 349 8.99 -8.89 -1.18
CA ASN A 349 8.36 -7.59 -0.95
C ASN A 349 9.38 -6.44 -0.99
N PHE A 350 10.53 -6.59 -0.31
CA PHE A 350 11.60 -5.59 -0.36
C PHE A 350 12.18 -5.43 -1.76
N MET A 351 12.51 -6.52 -2.45
CA MET A 351 13.02 -6.47 -3.82
C MET A 351 12.03 -5.79 -4.77
N THR A 352 10.73 -6.03 -4.60
CA THR A 352 9.69 -5.38 -5.40
C THR A 352 9.60 -3.90 -5.12
N SER A 353 9.70 -3.46 -3.86
CA SER A 353 9.77 -2.04 -3.52
C SER A 353 10.98 -1.34 -4.15
N VAL A 354 12.14 -2.00 -4.15
CA VAL A 354 13.35 -1.46 -4.81
C VAL A 354 13.16 -1.40 -6.33
N LEU A 355 12.63 -2.46 -6.95
CA LEU A 355 12.35 -2.51 -8.38
C LEU A 355 11.36 -1.41 -8.81
N ALA A 356 10.25 -1.27 -8.08
CA ALA A 356 9.26 -0.25 -8.35
C ALA A 356 9.85 1.16 -8.16
N SER A 357 10.66 1.36 -7.12
CA SER A 357 11.39 2.62 -6.91
C SER A 357 12.31 2.94 -8.08
N LEU A 358 13.10 1.97 -8.55
CA LEU A 358 13.98 2.18 -9.71
C LEU A 358 13.20 2.67 -10.93
N VAL A 359 12.05 2.05 -11.24
CA VAL A 359 11.17 2.50 -12.32
C VAL A 359 10.71 3.94 -12.10
N VAL A 360 10.24 4.26 -10.90
CA VAL A 360 9.74 5.60 -10.54
C VAL A 360 10.83 6.65 -10.66
N PHE A 361 12.00 6.44 -10.06
CA PHE A 361 13.09 7.42 -10.03
C PHE A 361 13.67 7.67 -11.41
N VAL A 362 13.74 6.64 -12.27
CA VAL A 362 14.15 6.79 -13.66
C VAL A 362 13.17 7.69 -14.43
N VAL A 363 11.87 7.48 -14.25
CA VAL A 363 10.82 8.31 -14.86
C VAL A 363 10.82 9.73 -14.31
N LEU A 364 10.99 9.90 -12.99
CA LEU A 364 11.12 11.22 -12.36
C LEU A 364 12.37 11.97 -12.83
N GLY A 365 13.49 11.28 -13.04
CA GLY A 365 14.72 11.86 -13.58
C GLY A 365 14.54 12.39 -15.01
N PHE A 366 13.90 11.60 -15.89
CA PHE A 366 13.51 12.04 -17.23
C PHE A 366 12.58 13.27 -17.19
N ARG A 367 11.54 13.22 -16.36
CA ARG A 367 10.59 14.33 -16.18
C ARG A 367 11.30 15.61 -15.70
N ALA A 368 12.10 15.51 -14.64
CA ALA A 368 12.81 16.67 -14.07
C ALA A 368 13.81 17.27 -15.07
N LYS A 369 14.50 16.43 -15.84
CA LYS A 369 15.43 16.89 -16.88
C LYS A 369 14.73 17.64 -18.00
N ASN A 370 13.59 17.15 -18.49
CA ASN A 370 12.81 17.86 -19.52
C ASN A 370 12.30 19.21 -19.02
N ILE A 371 11.76 19.27 -17.80
CA ILE A 371 11.31 20.53 -17.20
C ILE A 371 12.47 21.53 -17.06
N ALA A 372 13.64 21.05 -16.63
CA ALA A 372 14.84 21.89 -16.52
C ALA A 372 15.31 22.39 -17.90
N LEU A 373 15.30 21.54 -18.94
CA LEU A 373 15.66 21.93 -20.30
C LEU A 373 14.68 22.94 -20.91
N ASP A 374 13.38 22.79 -20.67
CA ASP A 374 12.36 23.76 -21.12
C ASP A 374 12.49 25.11 -20.38
N CYS A 375 12.85 25.09 -19.10
CA CYS A 375 13.20 26.29 -18.34
C CYS A 375 14.40 27.01 -18.98
N VAL A 376 15.47 26.28 -19.31
CA VAL A 376 16.65 26.82 -19.99
C VAL A 376 16.27 27.41 -21.34
N ALA A 377 15.55 26.66 -22.18
CA ALA A 377 15.14 27.12 -23.50
C ALA A 377 14.29 28.40 -23.43
N THR A 378 13.40 28.50 -22.45
CA THR A 378 12.58 29.71 -22.23
C THR A 378 13.44 30.90 -21.80
N ASN A 379 14.38 30.70 -20.89
CA ASN A 379 15.27 31.76 -20.42
C ASN A 379 16.25 32.21 -21.51
N VAL A 380 16.79 31.28 -22.29
CA VAL A 380 17.67 31.58 -23.44
C VAL A 380 16.90 32.32 -24.54
N ALA A 381 15.65 31.94 -24.82
CA ALA A 381 14.80 32.67 -25.76
C ALA A 381 14.52 34.11 -25.29
N ARG A 382 14.29 34.32 -23.98
CA ARG A 382 14.15 35.66 -23.40
C ARG A 382 15.43 36.48 -23.51
N LEU A 383 16.59 35.86 -23.22
CA LEU A 383 17.91 36.49 -23.36
C LEU A 383 18.19 36.88 -24.81
N ALA A 384 17.90 36.00 -25.77
CA ALA A 384 18.02 36.29 -27.19
C ALA A 384 17.10 37.46 -27.61
N GLY A 385 15.88 37.53 -27.06
CA GLY A 385 14.99 38.68 -27.22
C GLY A 385 15.58 39.98 -26.67
N MET A 386 16.20 39.94 -25.49
CA MET A 386 16.88 41.10 -24.89
C MET A 386 18.13 41.52 -25.70
N ALA A 387 18.81 40.56 -26.35
CA ALA A 387 20.01 40.83 -27.15
C ALA A 387 19.74 41.72 -28.36
N THR A 388 18.51 41.66 -28.89
CA THR A 388 18.12 42.45 -30.06
C THR A 388 17.81 43.92 -29.72
N THR A 389 17.69 44.28 -28.44
CA THR A 389 17.25 45.62 -27.99
C THR A 389 18.34 46.50 -27.34
N GLY A 390 19.55 45.99 -27.07
CA GLY A 390 20.62 46.84 -26.51
C GLY A 390 21.97 46.15 -26.24
N SER A 391 23.02 46.99 -26.21
CA SER A 391 24.47 46.74 -26.25
C SER A 391 25.04 45.61 -25.39
N SER A 392 26.16 45.03 -25.88
CA SER A 392 27.01 44.03 -25.22
C SER A 392 27.29 44.35 -23.74
N GLN A 393 26.61 43.64 -22.84
CA GLN A 393 26.85 43.70 -21.40
C GLN A 393 27.78 42.57 -20.96
N GLN A 394 28.51 42.78 -19.86
CA GLN A 394 29.56 41.86 -19.40
C GLN A 394 29.05 40.47 -18.96
N TRP A 395 27.74 40.33 -18.72
CA TRP A 395 27.08 39.10 -18.27
C TRP A 395 26.46 38.26 -19.41
N TRP A 396 26.72 38.59 -20.68
CA TRP A 396 26.22 37.75 -21.79
C TRP A 396 26.76 36.32 -21.68
N PRO A 397 25.89 35.29 -21.82
CA PRO A 397 26.33 33.91 -21.77
C PRO A 397 27.37 33.59 -22.85
N TRP A 398 28.31 32.70 -22.51
CA TRP A 398 29.36 32.22 -23.43
C TRP A 398 28.86 31.17 -24.42
N PHE A 399 27.66 30.62 -24.20
CA PHE A 399 27.06 29.60 -25.07
C PHE A 399 26.22 30.23 -26.20
N ASN A 400 26.02 29.46 -27.27
CA ASN A 400 25.27 29.91 -28.43
C ASN A 400 23.77 30.10 -28.11
N MET A 401 23.25 31.30 -28.34
CA MET A 401 21.84 31.65 -28.07
C MET A 401 20.93 31.51 -29.30
N SER A 402 21.49 31.15 -30.47
CA SER A 402 20.71 31.02 -31.72
C SER A 402 19.73 29.86 -31.70
N ASP A 403 20.06 28.77 -31.00
CA ASP A 403 19.16 27.63 -30.78
C ASP A 403 18.96 27.38 -29.28
N PRO A 404 17.84 27.86 -28.69
CA PRO A 404 17.56 27.72 -27.27
C PRO A 404 17.50 26.28 -26.76
N LYS A 405 17.22 25.29 -27.63
CA LYS A 405 17.10 23.88 -27.23
C LYS A 405 18.44 23.13 -27.23
N SER A 406 19.48 23.72 -27.80
CA SER A 406 20.81 23.11 -27.91
C SER A 406 21.71 23.33 -26.69
N VAL A 407 21.34 24.26 -25.80
CA VAL A 407 22.16 24.64 -24.64
C VAL A 407 22.13 23.54 -23.59
N ALA A 408 23.31 23.06 -23.19
CA ALA A 408 23.42 22.07 -22.13
C ALA A 408 23.05 22.68 -20.76
N LEU A 409 22.37 21.89 -19.93
CA LEU A 409 21.92 22.33 -18.60
C LEU A 409 23.08 22.79 -17.71
N GLN A 410 24.24 22.14 -17.84
CA GLN A 410 25.43 22.47 -17.06
C GLN A 410 25.99 23.85 -17.43
N ASP A 411 26.11 24.15 -18.72
CA ASP A 411 26.63 25.44 -19.22
C ASP A 411 25.76 26.61 -18.77
N TYR A 412 24.43 26.43 -18.81
CA TYR A 412 23.48 27.42 -18.31
C TYR A 412 23.66 27.67 -16.80
N ARG A 413 23.80 26.61 -16.02
CA ARG A 413 23.89 26.69 -14.55
C ARG A 413 25.19 27.32 -14.10
N GLU A 414 26.31 27.01 -14.75
CA GLU A 414 27.61 27.66 -14.48
C GLU A 414 27.52 29.16 -14.74
N TRP A 415 26.95 29.57 -15.88
CA TRP A 415 26.71 30.98 -16.18
C TRP A 415 25.77 31.65 -15.16
N TYR A 416 24.64 31.02 -14.82
CA TYR A 416 23.67 31.57 -13.88
C TYR A 416 24.25 31.69 -12.46
N ASN A 417 25.08 30.75 -12.02
CA ASN A 417 25.73 30.85 -10.71
C ASN A 417 26.69 32.05 -10.62
N HIS A 418 27.31 32.45 -11.74
CA HIS A 418 28.21 33.60 -11.77
C HIS A 418 27.47 34.94 -11.87
N TYR A 419 26.41 35.01 -12.67
CA TYR A 419 25.76 36.29 -13.01
C TYR A 419 24.32 36.41 -12.50
N GLY A 420 23.70 35.35 -11.99
CA GLY A 420 22.28 35.28 -11.66
C GLY A 420 21.80 36.32 -10.64
N SER A 421 22.68 36.80 -9.76
CA SER A 421 22.36 37.89 -8.81
C SER A 421 22.22 39.27 -9.47
N LEU A 422 22.85 39.46 -10.63
CA LEU A 422 22.76 40.68 -11.45
C LEU A 422 21.54 40.66 -12.38
N LEU A 423 21.02 39.47 -12.66
CA LEU A 423 19.82 39.28 -13.44
C LEU A 423 18.60 39.53 -12.55
N GLY A 424 17.71 40.43 -12.98
CA GLY A 424 16.45 40.69 -12.29
C GLY A 424 15.54 39.46 -12.21
N SER A 425 14.38 39.59 -11.55
CA SER A 425 13.40 38.50 -11.30
C SER A 425 12.82 37.80 -12.54
N ASN A 426 13.17 38.23 -13.76
CA ASN A 426 12.65 37.68 -15.01
C ASN A 426 13.37 36.42 -15.49
N ILE A 427 14.56 36.11 -14.96
CA ILE A 427 15.35 34.93 -15.32
C ILE A 427 15.56 34.06 -14.08
N THR A 428 15.12 32.81 -14.18
CA THR A 428 15.03 31.88 -13.06
C THR A 428 16.16 30.88 -13.06
N ASP A 429 16.60 30.46 -11.87
CA ASP A 429 17.50 29.31 -11.70
C ASP A 429 16.79 28.02 -12.17
N CYS A 430 17.32 27.40 -13.23
CA CYS A 430 16.82 26.14 -13.77
C CYS A 430 17.58 24.96 -13.14
N ASP A 431 17.39 24.76 -11.84
CA ASP A 431 18.12 23.73 -11.08
C ASP A 431 17.45 22.35 -11.13
N LEU A 432 18.21 21.35 -11.59
CA LEU A 432 17.73 19.97 -11.70
C LEU A 432 17.40 19.37 -10.34
N GLU A 433 18.24 19.57 -9.32
CA GLU A 433 18.01 18.98 -8.00
C GLU A 433 16.73 19.57 -7.38
N ARG A 434 16.49 20.87 -7.57
CA ARG A 434 15.23 21.51 -7.18
C ARG A 434 14.02 20.92 -7.89
N GLU A 435 14.04 20.74 -9.20
CA GLU A 435 12.94 20.12 -9.94
C GLU A 435 12.74 18.65 -9.54
N MET A 436 13.82 17.91 -9.29
CA MET A 436 13.75 16.56 -8.74
C MET A 436 13.15 16.55 -7.35
N SER A 437 13.47 17.53 -6.49
CA SER A 437 12.97 17.61 -5.11
C SER A 437 11.49 17.96 -5.00
N LYS A 438 10.86 18.48 -6.06
CA LYS A 438 9.40 18.71 -6.14
C LYS A 438 8.67 17.37 -6.24
N GLY A 439 8.52 16.71 -5.10
CA GLY A 439 7.78 15.46 -4.99
C GLY A 439 6.28 15.66 -5.23
N VAL A 440 5.64 14.65 -5.81
CA VAL A 440 4.19 14.57 -5.90
C VAL A 440 3.70 13.61 -4.82
N GLU A 441 2.82 14.08 -3.93
CA GLU A 441 2.38 13.30 -2.78
C GLU A 441 1.32 12.25 -3.15
N GLY A 442 1.41 11.08 -2.51
CA GLY A 442 0.38 10.04 -2.50
C GLY A 442 -0.05 9.57 -3.90
N THR A 443 -1.35 9.64 -4.15
CA THR A 443 -2.00 9.19 -5.39
C THR A 443 -1.58 10.02 -6.61
N GLY A 444 -1.16 11.27 -6.39
CA GLY A 444 -0.69 12.14 -7.46
C GLY A 444 0.55 11.60 -8.18
N LEU A 445 1.41 10.82 -7.50
CA LEU A 445 2.56 10.21 -8.16
C LEU A 445 2.11 9.31 -9.33
N ALA A 446 1.13 8.43 -9.10
CA ALA A 446 0.63 7.50 -10.11
C ALA A 446 -0.28 8.17 -11.15
N PHE A 447 -1.19 9.05 -10.73
CA PHE A 447 -2.22 9.62 -11.63
C PHE A 447 -1.82 10.93 -12.32
N ILE A 448 -0.76 11.61 -11.85
CA ILE A 448 -0.24 12.85 -12.44
C ILE A 448 1.18 12.66 -12.99
N ALA A 449 2.16 12.28 -12.16
CA ALA A 449 3.56 12.25 -12.60
C ALA A 449 3.83 11.13 -13.61
N PHE A 450 3.30 9.92 -13.37
CA PHE A 450 3.42 8.80 -14.30
C PHE A 450 2.65 9.00 -15.59
N THR A 451 1.44 9.56 -15.53
CA THR A 451 0.62 9.83 -16.72
C THR A 451 1.26 10.89 -17.61
N GLU A 452 1.88 11.90 -17.02
CA GLU A 452 2.67 12.91 -17.72
C GLU A 452 3.85 12.27 -18.44
N ALA A 453 4.62 11.41 -17.77
CA ALA A 453 5.75 10.73 -18.39
C ALA A 453 5.33 9.77 -19.52
N MET A 454 4.24 9.02 -19.34
CA MET A 454 3.75 8.09 -20.37
C MET A 454 3.21 8.83 -21.61
N ALA A 455 2.68 10.04 -21.46
CA ALA A 455 2.27 10.87 -22.58
C ALA A 455 3.45 11.27 -23.47
N LEU A 456 4.67 11.31 -22.92
CA LEU A 456 5.90 11.60 -23.66
C LEU A 456 6.49 10.38 -24.39
N PHE A 457 5.98 9.17 -24.14
CA PHE A 457 6.48 7.96 -24.80
C PHE A 457 5.84 7.77 -26.18
N PRO A 458 6.60 7.25 -27.17
CA PRO A 458 5.99 6.80 -28.40
C PRO A 458 5.00 5.66 -28.11
N ALA A 459 3.88 5.66 -28.83
CA ALA A 459 2.74 4.78 -28.55
C ALA A 459 2.21 4.93 -27.10
N SER A 460 2.01 6.18 -26.67
CA SER A 460 1.51 6.52 -25.32
C SER A 460 0.26 5.73 -24.85
N PRO A 461 -0.74 5.37 -25.71
CA PRO A 461 -1.88 4.56 -25.29
C PRO A 461 -1.50 3.15 -24.81
N PHE A 462 -0.47 2.53 -25.41
CA PHE A 462 0.00 1.20 -25.05
C PHE A 462 0.59 1.20 -23.63
N TRP A 463 1.51 2.13 -23.35
CA TRP A 463 2.14 2.26 -22.04
C TRP A 463 1.14 2.61 -20.95
N SER A 464 0.21 3.53 -21.23
CA SER A 464 -0.85 3.89 -20.29
C SER A 464 -1.74 2.69 -19.94
N THR A 465 -2.20 1.94 -20.94
CA THR A 465 -3.03 0.74 -20.72
C THR A 465 -2.29 -0.30 -19.88
N LEU A 466 -1.01 -0.54 -20.17
CA LEU A 466 -0.19 -1.50 -19.44
C LEU A 466 0.01 -1.09 -17.97
N PHE A 467 0.27 0.20 -17.72
CA PHE A 467 0.45 0.76 -16.37
C PHE A 467 -0.82 0.68 -15.53
N PHE A 468 -1.97 1.12 -16.07
CA PHE A 468 -3.22 1.07 -15.31
C PHE A 468 -3.75 -0.34 -15.12
N LEU A 469 -3.48 -1.26 -16.06
CA LEU A 469 -3.75 -2.69 -15.85
C LEU A 469 -2.84 -3.29 -14.78
N MET A 470 -1.58 -2.89 -14.68
CA MET A 470 -0.70 -3.26 -13.58
C MET A 470 -1.25 -2.76 -12.22
N LEU A 471 -1.61 -1.47 -12.13
CA LEU A 471 -2.19 -0.90 -10.91
C LEU A 471 -3.48 -1.61 -10.49
N LEU A 472 -4.34 -1.92 -11.46
CA LEU A 472 -5.55 -2.71 -11.22
C LEU A 472 -5.22 -4.07 -10.58
N ASN A 473 -4.27 -4.82 -11.16
CA ASN A 473 -3.89 -6.14 -10.67
C ASN A 473 -3.24 -6.10 -9.28
N LEU A 474 -2.39 -5.10 -9.00
CA LEU A 474 -1.81 -4.89 -7.66
C LEU A 474 -2.90 -4.57 -6.62
N GLY A 475 -3.83 -3.68 -6.97
CA GLY A 475 -4.95 -3.34 -6.10
C GLY A 475 -5.84 -4.54 -5.81
N LEU A 476 -6.18 -5.32 -6.84
CA LEU A 476 -7.01 -6.52 -6.70
C LEU A 476 -6.36 -7.58 -5.79
N SER A 477 -5.06 -7.83 -5.94
CA SER A 477 -4.32 -8.79 -5.11
C SER A 477 -4.34 -8.39 -3.63
N THR A 478 -4.13 -7.10 -3.31
CA THR A 478 -4.26 -6.60 -1.94
C THR A 478 -5.70 -6.71 -1.44
N MET A 479 -6.70 -6.36 -2.27
CA MET A 479 -8.12 -6.45 -1.90
C MET A 479 -8.58 -7.88 -1.60
N PHE A 480 -8.04 -8.89 -2.28
CA PHE A 480 -8.35 -10.28 -1.95
C PHE A 480 -7.87 -10.64 -0.55
N GLY A 481 -6.67 -10.20 -0.16
CA GLY A 481 -6.13 -10.43 1.18
C GLY A 481 -6.86 -9.65 2.27
N THR A 482 -7.20 -8.38 2.05
CA THR A 482 -8.00 -7.60 3.01
C THR A 482 -9.39 -8.19 3.20
N MET A 483 -10.05 -8.64 2.13
CA MET A 483 -11.33 -9.33 2.22
C MET A 483 -11.22 -10.67 2.97
N GLN A 484 -10.14 -11.45 2.81
CA GLN A 484 -9.94 -12.66 3.63
C GLN A 484 -9.73 -12.33 5.11
N GLY A 485 -9.05 -11.23 5.42
CA GLY A 485 -8.92 -10.73 6.80
C GLY A 485 -10.25 -10.39 7.47
N ILE A 486 -11.31 -10.14 6.69
CA ILE A 486 -12.68 -9.90 7.18
C ILE A 486 -13.49 -11.20 7.18
N LEU A 487 -13.50 -11.91 6.05
CA LEU A 487 -14.38 -13.06 5.84
C LEU A 487 -13.97 -14.26 6.70
N THR A 488 -12.68 -14.60 6.76
CA THR A 488 -12.21 -15.80 7.48
C THR A 488 -12.52 -15.73 8.97
N PRO A 489 -12.19 -14.65 9.72
CA PRO A 489 -12.50 -14.59 11.15
C PRO A 489 -13.99 -14.63 11.46
N LEU A 490 -14.81 -14.01 10.61
CA LEU A 490 -16.28 -14.02 10.76
C LEU A 490 -16.88 -15.39 10.46
N MET A 491 -16.40 -16.07 9.42
CA MET A 491 -16.85 -17.42 9.05
C MET A 491 -16.50 -18.45 10.12
N ASP A 492 -15.29 -18.37 10.69
CA ASP A 492 -14.80 -19.35 11.66
C ASP A 492 -15.48 -19.20 13.05
N ASN A 493 -15.91 -17.99 13.41
CA ASN A 493 -16.53 -17.73 14.73
C ASN A 493 -18.06 -17.75 14.72
N PHE A 494 -18.70 -17.44 13.59
CA PHE A 494 -20.16 -17.41 13.49
C PHE A 494 -20.67 -18.49 12.53
N ARG A 495 -21.22 -19.58 13.08
CA ARG A 495 -21.73 -20.74 12.31
C ARG A 495 -22.73 -20.35 11.20
N VAL A 496 -23.60 -19.38 11.46
CA VAL A 496 -24.60 -18.90 10.48
C VAL A 496 -23.91 -18.26 9.27
N LEU A 497 -22.87 -17.45 9.50
CA LEU A 497 -22.11 -16.78 8.46
C LEU A 497 -21.24 -17.77 7.68
N GLY A 498 -20.64 -18.76 8.36
CA GLY A 498 -19.90 -19.85 7.73
C GLY A 498 -20.76 -20.69 6.78
N ARG A 499 -22.00 -21.03 7.17
CA ARG A 499 -22.95 -21.79 6.34
C ARG A 499 -23.36 -21.03 5.08
N HIS A 500 -23.43 -19.70 5.15
CA HIS A 500 -23.82 -18.83 4.04
C HIS A 500 -22.65 -17.97 3.53
N LYS A 501 -21.45 -18.55 3.40
CA LYS A 501 -20.22 -17.84 2.99
C LYS A 501 -20.37 -16.96 1.74
N THR A 502 -21.09 -17.44 0.72
CA THR A 502 -21.29 -16.68 -0.52
C THR A 502 -22.13 -15.43 -0.28
N MET A 503 -23.17 -15.53 0.55
CA MET A 503 -24.00 -14.38 0.93
C MET A 503 -23.20 -13.40 1.79
N LEU A 504 -22.36 -13.88 2.70
CA LEU A 504 -21.48 -13.02 3.50
C LEU A 504 -20.56 -12.18 2.59
N THR A 505 -19.92 -12.80 1.60
CA THR A 505 -19.06 -12.10 0.63
C THR A 505 -19.84 -11.04 -0.14
N VAL A 506 -21.00 -11.40 -0.70
CA VAL A 506 -21.84 -10.48 -1.49
C VAL A 506 -22.33 -9.32 -0.62
N CYS A 507 -22.85 -9.59 0.58
CA CYS A 507 -23.30 -8.56 1.51
C CYS A 507 -22.17 -7.63 1.94
N SER A 508 -20.97 -8.17 2.18
CA SER A 508 -19.80 -7.36 2.56
C SER A 508 -19.37 -6.42 1.42
N CYS A 509 -19.38 -6.89 0.18
CA CYS A 509 -19.09 -6.06 -1.00
C CYS A 509 -20.18 -4.99 -1.23
N ILE A 510 -21.46 -5.34 -1.07
CA ILE A 510 -22.57 -4.39 -1.19
C ILE A 510 -22.47 -3.30 -0.11
N LEU A 511 -22.19 -3.69 1.13
CA LEU A 511 -21.96 -2.75 2.23
C LEU A 511 -20.77 -1.83 1.94
N GLY A 512 -19.67 -2.41 1.45
CA GLY A 512 -18.48 -1.66 1.03
C GLY A 512 -18.76 -0.68 -0.10
N PHE A 513 -19.61 -1.03 -1.06
CA PHE A 513 -20.04 -0.13 -2.14
C PHE A 513 -20.82 1.07 -1.60
N PHE A 514 -21.84 0.84 -0.75
CA PHE A 514 -22.67 1.93 -0.22
C PHE A 514 -21.89 2.90 0.65
N ILE A 515 -20.99 2.39 1.51
CA ILE A 515 -20.12 3.25 2.32
C ILE A 515 -19.08 3.95 1.43
N GLY A 516 -18.59 3.25 0.41
CA GLY A 516 -17.63 3.77 -0.57
C GLY A 516 -18.14 4.95 -1.39
N LEU A 517 -19.46 5.16 -1.51
CA LEU A 517 -20.04 6.34 -2.17
C LEU A 517 -19.59 7.67 -1.54
N LEU A 518 -19.17 7.65 -0.27
CA LEU A 518 -18.56 8.83 0.37
C LEU A 518 -17.37 9.37 -0.44
N PHE A 519 -16.58 8.48 -1.04
CA PHE A 519 -15.36 8.84 -1.76
C PHE A 519 -15.60 9.26 -3.22
N THR A 520 -16.81 9.11 -3.75
CA THR A 520 -17.15 9.51 -5.13
C THR A 520 -17.76 10.91 -5.21
N GLN A 521 -17.89 11.59 -4.06
CA GLN A 521 -18.26 13.01 -3.98
C GLN A 521 -17.14 13.92 -4.47
N ARG A 522 -17.44 15.18 -4.78
CA ARG A 522 -16.45 16.20 -5.14
C ARG A 522 -15.34 16.40 -4.08
N SER A 523 -15.67 16.26 -2.80
CA SER A 523 -14.69 16.30 -1.71
C SER A 523 -14.08 14.92 -1.37
N GLY A 524 -14.41 13.89 -2.15
CA GLY A 524 -14.07 12.49 -1.88
C GLY A 524 -12.58 12.21 -1.80
N ASN A 525 -11.76 12.87 -2.63
CA ASN A 525 -10.30 12.72 -2.59
C ASN A 525 -9.69 13.16 -1.23
N TYR A 526 -10.27 14.18 -0.59
CA TYR A 526 -9.84 14.60 0.75
C TYR A 526 -10.16 13.54 1.80
N PHE A 527 -11.33 12.89 1.71
CA PHE A 527 -11.68 11.76 2.56
C PHE A 527 -10.76 10.56 2.33
N VAL A 528 -10.42 10.23 1.08
CA VAL A 528 -9.47 9.14 0.78
C VAL A 528 -8.12 9.40 1.45
N THR A 529 -7.58 10.62 1.30
CA THR A 529 -6.30 11.01 1.90
C THR A 529 -6.35 10.94 3.43
N MET A 530 -7.43 11.45 4.04
CA MET A 530 -7.63 11.38 5.49
C MET A 530 -7.73 9.93 5.98
N PHE A 531 -8.43 9.05 5.26
CA PHE A 531 -8.53 7.65 5.62
C PHE A 531 -7.18 6.93 5.49
N ASP A 532 -6.43 7.13 4.41
CA ASP A 532 -5.10 6.52 4.23
C ASP A 532 -4.14 6.93 5.36
N ASP A 533 -4.12 8.22 5.72
CA ASP A 533 -3.21 8.74 6.75
C ASP A 533 -3.57 8.25 8.16
N TYR A 534 -4.86 8.27 8.52
CA TYR A 534 -5.29 8.08 9.92
C TYR A 534 -6.02 6.77 10.22
N SER A 535 -6.83 6.25 9.30
CA SER A 535 -7.76 5.14 9.61
C SER A 535 -7.08 3.79 9.81
N ALA A 536 -5.91 3.59 9.20
CA ALA A 536 -5.16 2.35 9.28
C ALA A 536 -3.86 2.50 10.08
N THR A 537 -3.11 3.59 9.89
CA THR A 537 -1.76 3.74 10.46
C THR A 537 -1.71 3.58 11.99
N LEU A 538 -2.52 4.33 12.74
CA LEU A 538 -2.51 4.25 14.20
C LEU A 538 -3.16 2.96 14.72
N PRO A 539 -4.37 2.56 14.26
CA PRO A 539 -4.99 1.35 14.76
C PRO A 539 -4.14 0.09 14.53
N LEU A 540 -3.44 -0.02 13.39
CA LEU A 540 -2.55 -1.15 13.13
C LEU A 540 -1.42 -1.25 14.15
N ILE A 541 -0.76 -0.13 14.48
CA ILE A 541 0.32 -0.12 15.48
C ILE A 541 -0.23 -0.62 16.83
N VAL A 542 -1.41 -0.14 17.23
CA VAL A 542 -2.06 -0.56 18.48
C VAL A 542 -2.40 -2.05 18.46
N VAL A 543 -3.00 -2.55 17.37
CA VAL A 543 -3.31 -3.97 17.20
C VAL A 543 -2.05 -4.81 17.34
N VAL A 544 -0.98 -4.50 16.59
CA VAL A 544 0.25 -5.30 16.59
C VAL A 544 0.98 -5.26 17.95
N ILE A 545 0.89 -4.15 18.70
CA ILE A 545 1.36 -4.10 20.10
C ILE A 545 0.61 -5.14 20.93
N PHE A 546 -0.72 -5.15 20.88
CA PHE A 546 -1.51 -6.11 21.64
C PHE A 546 -1.29 -7.56 21.18
N GLU A 547 -1.15 -7.81 19.88
CA GLU A 547 -0.79 -9.13 19.34
C GLU A 547 0.54 -9.61 19.90
N THR A 548 1.55 -8.75 19.90
CA THR A 548 2.90 -9.06 20.41
C THR A 548 2.90 -9.27 21.92
N VAL A 549 2.19 -8.45 22.70
CA VAL A 549 2.02 -8.66 24.14
C VAL A 549 1.31 -9.99 24.42
N SER A 550 0.30 -10.32 23.62
CA SER A 550 -0.48 -11.54 23.77
C SER A 550 0.37 -12.80 23.58
N VAL A 551 1.19 -12.85 22.52
CA VAL A 551 2.07 -13.99 22.27
C VAL A 551 3.27 -13.98 23.20
N ALA A 552 3.98 -12.85 23.34
CA ALA A 552 5.27 -12.83 24.01
C ALA A 552 5.17 -12.86 25.55
N TRP A 553 4.13 -12.24 26.13
CA TRP A 553 3.98 -12.10 27.59
C TRP A 553 2.82 -12.91 28.17
N ILE A 554 1.65 -12.93 27.53
CA ILE A 554 0.47 -13.65 28.08
C ILE A 554 0.58 -15.16 27.81
N TYR A 555 0.85 -15.55 26.56
CA TYR A 555 1.03 -16.96 26.19
C TYR A 555 2.42 -17.50 26.58
N SER A 556 3.39 -16.60 26.77
CA SER A 556 4.82 -16.83 26.89
C SER A 556 5.51 -17.17 25.56
N ALA A 557 6.52 -16.35 25.22
CA ALA A 557 7.34 -16.56 24.03
C ALA A 557 8.05 -17.92 24.00
N ASP A 558 8.41 -18.48 25.17
CA ASP A 558 9.06 -19.80 25.25
C ASP A 558 8.10 -20.91 24.83
N ARG A 559 6.87 -20.89 25.34
CA ARG A 559 5.83 -21.84 24.97
C ARG A 559 5.50 -21.74 23.48
N PHE A 560 5.43 -20.52 22.96
CA PHE A 560 5.21 -20.32 21.52
C PHE A 560 6.35 -20.87 20.68
N LEU A 561 7.61 -20.70 21.09
CA LEU A 561 8.75 -21.28 20.40
C LEU A 561 8.74 -22.81 20.44
N ASP A 562 8.29 -23.41 21.54
CA ASP A 562 8.15 -24.87 21.67
C ASP A 562 7.04 -25.39 20.73
N ASP A 563 5.91 -24.69 20.63
CA ASP A 563 4.84 -25.03 19.67
C ASP A 563 5.34 -24.92 18.22
N VAL A 564 6.16 -23.91 17.93
CA VAL A 564 6.78 -23.74 16.61
C VAL A 564 7.82 -24.83 16.33
N GLU A 565 8.55 -25.30 17.34
CA GLU A 565 9.47 -26.44 17.21
C GLU A 565 8.73 -27.73 16.86
N VAL A 566 7.58 -27.99 17.48
CA VAL A 566 6.70 -29.12 17.15
C VAL A 566 6.19 -29.00 15.70
N MET A 567 5.83 -27.79 15.28
CA MET A 567 5.31 -27.52 13.94
C MET A 567 6.39 -27.68 12.84
N LEU A 568 7.60 -27.16 13.08
CA LEU A 568 8.68 -27.11 12.09
C LEU A 568 9.64 -28.30 12.15
N HIS A 569 9.60 -29.10 13.22
CA HIS A 569 10.58 -30.14 13.57
C HIS A 569 12.01 -29.64 13.82
N TRP A 570 12.19 -28.32 13.99
CA TRP A 570 13.44 -27.70 14.40
C TRP A 570 13.12 -26.42 15.19
N ARG A 571 13.95 -26.10 16.18
CA ARG A 571 13.73 -24.93 17.03
C ARG A 571 14.28 -23.65 16.41
N PRO A 572 13.46 -22.60 16.21
CA PRO A 572 13.95 -21.29 15.77
C PRO A 572 15.01 -20.71 16.74
N PRO A 573 15.92 -19.85 16.25
CA PRO A 573 16.92 -19.23 17.11
C PRO A 573 16.28 -18.46 18.28
N VAL A 574 16.90 -18.54 19.45
CA VAL A 574 16.47 -17.84 20.68
C VAL A 574 16.41 -16.31 20.48
N VAL A 575 17.06 -15.78 19.44
CA VAL A 575 16.96 -14.37 19.05
C VAL A 575 15.50 -13.92 18.88
N TYR A 576 14.61 -14.76 18.34
CA TYR A 576 13.18 -14.42 18.19
C TYR A 576 12.49 -14.17 19.53
N HIS A 577 12.86 -14.91 20.59
CA HIS A 577 12.35 -14.67 21.95
C HIS A 577 12.62 -13.22 22.38
N TYR A 578 13.88 -12.78 22.28
CA TYR A 578 14.28 -11.43 22.70
C TYR A 578 13.72 -10.34 21.78
N LEU A 579 13.64 -10.63 20.47
CA LEU A 579 13.06 -9.71 19.50
C LEU A 579 11.58 -9.44 19.80
N TRP A 580 10.76 -10.48 19.96
CA TRP A 580 9.33 -10.31 20.25
C TRP A 580 9.09 -9.66 21.61
N LYS A 581 9.78 -10.16 22.65
CA LYS A 581 9.51 -9.75 24.03
C LYS A 581 9.93 -8.31 24.33
N TYR A 582 11.06 -7.87 23.77
CA TYR A 582 11.65 -6.57 24.09
C TYR A 582 11.75 -5.66 22.86
N VAL A 583 12.48 -6.05 21.81
CA VAL A 583 12.84 -5.13 20.73
C VAL A 583 11.64 -4.65 19.94
N CYS A 584 10.81 -5.57 19.43
CA CYS A 584 9.60 -5.25 18.69
C CYS A 584 8.60 -4.47 19.56
N LEU A 585 8.39 -4.92 20.80
CA LEU A 585 7.45 -4.28 21.72
C LEU A 585 7.86 -2.83 22.03
N PHE A 586 9.10 -2.59 22.47
CA PHE A 586 9.58 -1.24 22.76
C PHE A 586 9.64 -0.37 21.50
N GLY A 587 10.04 -0.94 20.36
CA GLY A 587 10.03 -0.24 19.08
C GLY A 587 8.64 0.26 18.72
N MET A 588 7.62 -0.60 18.81
CA MET A 588 6.23 -0.23 18.51
C MET A 588 5.64 0.76 19.51
N VAL A 589 5.88 0.58 20.81
CA VAL A 589 5.43 1.53 21.84
C VAL A 589 6.09 2.91 21.62
N GLY A 590 7.39 2.93 21.29
CA GLY A 590 8.11 4.16 20.94
C GLY A 590 7.53 4.84 19.69
N LEU A 591 7.18 4.07 18.66
CA LEU A 591 6.53 4.58 17.44
C LEU A 591 5.14 5.15 17.72
N LEU A 592 4.35 4.48 18.57
CA LEU A 592 3.03 4.96 18.99
C LEU A 592 3.17 6.27 19.77
N ALA A 593 4.07 6.33 20.75
CA ALA A 593 4.34 7.53 21.52
C ALA A 593 4.79 8.70 20.62
N ALA A 594 5.72 8.46 19.70
CA ALA A 594 6.16 9.48 18.73
C ALA A 594 5.02 9.98 17.83
N SER A 595 4.12 9.07 17.42
CA SER A 595 2.96 9.42 16.60
C SER A 595 1.93 10.26 17.36
N LEU A 596 1.65 9.90 18.61
CA LEU A 596 0.75 10.65 19.49
C LEU A 596 1.32 12.03 19.84
N LEU A 597 2.60 12.11 20.19
CA LEU A 597 3.27 13.39 20.46
C LEU A 597 3.18 14.32 19.24
N ARG A 598 3.39 13.79 18.03
CA ARG A 598 3.24 14.60 16.81
C ARG A 598 1.82 15.15 16.66
N MET A 599 0.80 14.35 16.92
CA MET A 599 -0.60 14.79 16.83
C MET A 599 -0.94 15.87 17.85
N VAL A 600 -0.32 15.85 19.02
CA VAL A 600 -0.48 16.89 20.05
C VAL A 600 0.20 18.20 19.61
N PHE A 601 1.43 18.13 19.10
CA PHE A 601 2.22 19.33 18.79
C PHE A 601 1.94 19.94 17.40
N LYS A 602 1.56 19.13 16.41
CA LYS A 602 1.33 19.59 15.04
C LYS A 602 -0.15 19.46 14.70
N ARG A 603 -0.79 20.60 14.43
CA ARG A 603 -2.18 20.62 13.97
C ARG A 603 -2.30 19.86 12.64
N PRO A 604 -3.37 19.07 12.44
CA PRO A 604 -3.60 18.39 11.18
C PRO A 604 -3.87 19.43 10.09
N THR A 605 -3.13 19.34 9.00
CA THR A 605 -3.29 20.16 7.80
C THR A 605 -3.51 19.26 6.60
N TYR A 606 -4.27 19.72 5.62
CA TYR A 606 -4.45 19.00 4.36
C TYR A 606 -4.22 19.92 3.16
N THR A 607 -3.84 19.35 2.03
CA THR A 607 -3.65 20.10 0.77
C THR A 607 -4.98 20.20 0.03
N ALA A 608 -5.43 21.43 -0.22
CA ALA A 608 -6.63 21.72 -0.98
C ALA A 608 -6.28 22.34 -2.33
N TRP A 609 -6.92 21.86 -3.39
CA TRP A 609 -6.80 22.46 -4.71
C TRP A 609 -7.69 23.70 -4.78
N ASN A 610 -7.10 24.87 -5.02
CA ASN A 610 -7.84 26.12 -5.14
C ASN A 610 -7.94 26.56 -6.61
N HIS A 611 -9.16 26.74 -7.10
CA HIS A 611 -9.48 27.15 -8.48
C HIS A 611 -8.81 28.47 -8.91
N THR A 612 -8.67 29.42 -7.98
CA THR A 612 -8.21 30.78 -8.31
C THR A 612 -6.70 30.91 -8.37
N THR A 613 -5.98 30.21 -7.50
CA THR A 613 -4.52 30.26 -7.45
C THR A 613 -3.86 29.15 -8.25
N VAL A 614 -4.61 28.11 -8.64
CA VAL A 614 -4.07 26.91 -9.34
C VAL A 614 -2.87 26.33 -8.59
N LEU A 615 -2.96 26.39 -7.26
CA LEU A 615 -1.90 26.01 -6.35
C LEU A 615 -2.51 25.21 -5.20
N TYR A 616 -1.72 24.29 -4.67
CA TYR A 616 -2.03 23.64 -3.41
C TYR A 616 -2.04 24.69 -2.30
N THR A 617 -3.19 24.85 -1.65
CA THR A 617 -3.29 25.61 -0.42
C THR A 617 -3.27 24.64 0.75
N LEU A 618 -2.29 24.80 1.64
CA LEU A 618 -2.32 24.11 2.93
C LEU A 618 -3.45 24.75 3.76
N LYS A 619 -4.41 23.93 4.18
CA LYS A 619 -5.53 24.31 5.03
C LYS A 619 -5.49 23.58 6.36
#